data_AF-A0A848WJ53-F1
#
_entry.id   AF-A0A848WJ53-F1
#
_cell.length_a   1.000
_cell.length_b   1.000
_cell.length_c   1.000
_cell.angle_alpha   90.00
_cell.angle_beta   90.00
_cell.angle_gamma   90.00
#
_symmetry.space_group_name_H-M   'P 1'
#
loop_
_entity.id
_entity.type
_entity.pdbx_description
1 polymer ?
#
loop_
_entity_poly.entity_id
_entity_poly.type
_entity_poly.pdbx_seq_one_letter_code
_entity_poly.pdbx_strand_id
1 'polypeptide(L)'
;MHTDKVVVLCPQEVIALDIGPIQGFREALGDGPLGFWAEDAVEEMVVCLASVEAAWAANEFRRLGIGVHKVIGLADRTGLSDVANVARELHGLLKIGVDATAIAAVTARLVRVGEASLATLLEISYRQV
;
A
#
# COMPACT_ATOMS: atom_id res chain seq x y z
N MET A 1 17.48 -0.27 37.47
CA MET A 1 16.66 -0.02 36.27
C MET A 1 16.79 -1.26 35.39
N HIS A 2 15.82 -2.18 35.43
CA HIS A 2 15.83 -3.43 34.65
C HIS A 2 15.07 -3.18 33.35
N THR A 3 15.78 -3.02 32.23
CA THR A 3 15.18 -2.94 30.89
C THR A 3 15.27 -4.31 30.23
N ASP A 4 14.67 -5.33 30.86
CA ASP A 4 15.09 -6.72 30.59
C ASP A 4 14.27 -7.50 29.56
N LYS A 5 13.28 -6.89 28.90
CA LYS A 5 12.60 -7.52 27.76
C LYS A 5 12.15 -6.51 26.73
N VAL A 6 12.98 -6.27 25.72
CA VAL A 6 12.53 -5.69 24.45
C VAL A 6 11.94 -6.81 23.61
N VAL A 7 10.62 -6.78 23.39
CA VAL A 7 9.93 -7.71 22.48
C VAL A 7 9.73 -7.00 21.16
N VAL A 8 10.24 -7.59 20.08
CA VAL A 8 9.93 -7.15 18.72
C VAL A 8 8.51 -7.63 18.41
N LEU A 9 7.60 -6.68 18.17
CA LEU A 9 6.27 -7.00 17.68
C LEU A 9 6.36 -7.24 16.17
N CYS A 10 5.75 -8.34 15.71
CA CYS A 10 5.56 -8.64 14.30
C CYS A 10 4.06 -8.61 13.98
N PRO A 11 3.46 -7.42 13.75
CA PRO A 11 2.06 -7.34 13.39
C PRO A 11 1.79 -8.13 12.10
N GLN A 12 0.82 -9.05 12.15
CA GLN A 12 0.30 -9.76 10.97
C GLN A 12 -1.12 -9.30 10.70
N GLU A 13 -1.39 -8.92 9.46
CA GLU A 13 -2.71 -8.51 9.00
C GLU A 13 -3.19 -9.50 7.93
N VAL A 14 -4.46 -9.89 8.02
CA VAL A 14 -5.09 -10.67 6.96
C VAL A 14 -5.37 -9.72 5.80
N ILE A 15 -4.86 -10.07 4.62
CA ILE A 15 -4.97 -9.23 3.42
C ILE A 15 -6.09 -9.77 2.54
N ALA A 16 -7.07 -8.94 2.29
CA ALA A 16 -8.13 -9.14 1.33
C ALA A 16 -7.84 -8.34 0.05
N LEU A 17 -7.96 -9.02 -1.08
CA LEU A 17 -7.90 -8.42 -2.41
C LEU A 17 -9.30 -8.45 -3.01
N ASP A 18 -9.79 -7.30 -3.46
CA ASP A 18 -10.97 -7.28 -4.31
C ASP A 18 -10.52 -7.46 -5.77
N ILE A 19 -10.81 -8.63 -6.33
CA ILE A 19 -10.49 -8.95 -7.73
C ILE A 19 -11.51 -8.34 -8.71
N GLY A 20 -12.64 -7.80 -8.23
CA GLY A 20 -13.68 -7.18 -9.05
C GLY A 20 -13.17 -5.98 -9.88
N PRO A 21 -12.42 -5.04 -9.28
CA PRO A 21 -11.75 -3.95 -10.00
C PRO A 21 -10.83 -4.44 -11.11
N ILE A 22 -10.07 -5.52 -10.89
CA ILE A 22 -9.20 -6.12 -11.92
C ILE A 22 -10.06 -6.69 -13.06
N GLN A 23 -11.19 -7.32 -12.76
CA GLN A 23 -12.13 -7.82 -13.77
C GLN A 23 -12.78 -6.68 -14.58
N GLY A 24 -13.22 -5.60 -13.92
CA GLY A 24 -13.76 -4.42 -14.59
C GLY A 24 -12.72 -3.67 -15.45
N PHE A 25 -11.45 -3.72 -15.04
CA PHE A 25 -10.33 -3.20 -15.83
C PHE A 25 -10.11 -3.99 -17.14
N ARG A 26 -10.37 -5.31 -17.14
CA ARG A 26 -10.33 -6.15 -18.36
C ARG A 26 -11.36 -5.71 -19.40
N GLU A 27 -12.56 -5.39 -18.95
CA GLU A 27 -13.67 -5.02 -19.82
C GLU A 27 -13.47 -3.64 -20.47
N ALA A 28 -12.72 -2.74 -19.81
CA ALA A 28 -12.54 -1.36 -20.25
C ALA A 28 -11.47 -1.16 -21.34
N LEU A 29 -10.50 -2.09 -21.50
CA LEU A 29 -9.33 -1.88 -22.36
C LEU A 29 -9.06 -2.97 -23.43
N GLY A 30 -9.86 -4.04 -23.48
CA GLY A 30 -9.74 -5.10 -24.48
C GLY A 30 -8.71 -6.19 -24.13
N ASP A 31 -8.60 -7.21 -24.99
CA ASP A 31 -7.88 -8.50 -24.78
C ASP A 31 -6.34 -8.40 -24.67
N GLY A 32 -5.82 -7.56 -23.77
CA GLY A 32 -4.42 -7.63 -23.32
C GLY A 32 -4.22 -8.76 -22.30
N PRO A 33 -3.04 -9.40 -22.25
CA PRO A 33 -2.77 -10.41 -21.23
C PRO A 33 -2.72 -9.77 -19.85
N LEU A 34 -3.57 -10.24 -18.92
CA LEU A 34 -3.68 -9.81 -17.52
C LEU A 34 -2.32 -9.62 -16.81
N GLY A 35 -1.32 -10.43 -17.17
CA GLY A 35 0.01 -10.39 -16.57
C GLY A 35 0.75 -9.08 -16.73
N PHE A 36 0.70 -8.46 -17.92
CA PHE A 36 1.42 -7.21 -18.20
C PHE A 36 0.91 -6.04 -17.33
N TRP A 37 -0.36 -6.08 -16.96
CA TRP A 37 -1.06 -5.03 -16.24
C TRP A 37 -0.80 -5.11 -14.74
N ALA A 38 -0.75 -6.34 -14.23
CA ALA A 38 -0.37 -6.61 -12.86
C ALA A 38 1.09 -6.21 -12.63
N GLU A 39 2.00 -6.48 -13.57
CA GLU A 39 3.41 -6.08 -13.48
C GLU A 39 3.57 -4.56 -13.43
N ASP A 40 2.96 -3.82 -14.36
CA ASP A 40 3.00 -2.35 -14.37
C ASP A 40 2.40 -1.74 -13.09
N ALA A 41 1.25 -2.27 -12.64
CA ALA A 41 0.59 -1.81 -11.42
C ALA A 41 1.43 -2.09 -10.16
N VAL A 42 2.11 -3.24 -10.13
CA VAL A 42 3.03 -3.60 -9.04
C VAL A 42 4.23 -2.66 -9.06
N GLU A 43 4.85 -2.43 -10.20
CA GLU A 43 5.99 -1.52 -10.33
C GLU A 43 5.62 -0.11 -9.85
N GLU A 44 4.50 0.44 -10.32
CA GLU A 44 4.05 1.78 -9.94
C GLU A 44 3.73 1.87 -8.43
N MET A 45 3.14 0.81 -7.84
CA MET A 45 2.85 0.77 -6.41
C MET A 45 4.12 0.64 -5.56
N VAL A 46 5.11 -0.18 -5.97
CA VAL A 46 6.41 -0.29 -5.28
C VAL A 46 7.08 1.07 -5.21
N VAL A 47 7.12 1.81 -6.33
CA VAL A 47 7.71 3.16 -6.37
C VAL A 47 6.96 4.12 -5.43
N CYS A 48 5.63 4.05 -5.39
CA CYS A 48 4.83 4.89 -4.50
C CYS A 48 5.07 4.57 -3.01
N LEU A 49 5.12 3.29 -2.63
CA LEU A 49 5.40 2.87 -1.25
C LEU A 49 6.81 3.30 -0.81
N ALA A 50 7.82 3.09 -1.65
CA ALA A 50 9.18 3.56 -1.37
C ALA A 50 9.26 5.10 -1.23
N SER A 51 8.48 5.83 -2.03
CA SER A 51 8.40 7.29 -1.92
C SER A 51 7.76 7.75 -0.60
N VAL A 52 6.72 7.05 -0.14
CA VAL A 52 6.07 7.28 1.16
C VAL A 52 7.05 7.06 2.31
N GLU A 53 7.78 5.94 2.31
CA GLU A 53 8.80 5.66 3.33
C GLU A 53 9.91 6.70 3.35
N ALA A 54 10.44 7.04 2.18
CA ALA A 54 11.50 8.03 2.06
C ALA A 54 11.04 9.42 2.53
N ALA A 55 9.79 9.80 2.24
CA ALA A 55 9.22 11.06 2.72
C ALA A 55 9.03 11.07 4.24
N TRP A 56 8.56 9.97 4.83
CA TRP A 56 8.46 9.81 6.27
C TRP A 56 9.83 9.89 6.96
N ALA A 57 10.82 9.13 6.47
CA ALA A 57 12.19 9.14 7.02
C ALA A 57 12.85 10.54 6.95
N ALA A 58 12.50 11.33 5.93
CA ALA A 58 12.99 12.70 5.77
C ALA A 58 12.18 13.76 6.57
N ASN A 59 11.13 13.36 7.31
CA ASN A 59 10.17 14.27 7.95
C ASN A 59 9.50 15.26 6.96
N GLU A 60 9.36 14.88 5.70
CA GLU A 60 8.75 15.70 4.65
C GLU A 60 7.24 15.45 4.55
N PHE A 61 6.47 15.91 5.54
CA PHE A 61 5.02 15.62 5.65
C PHE A 61 4.19 16.04 4.43
N ARG A 62 4.58 17.10 3.72
CA ARG A 62 3.94 17.50 2.46
C ARG A 62 4.14 16.44 1.38
N ARG A 63 5.38 15.98 1.21
CA ARG A 63 5.73 14.95 0.23
C ARG A 63 5.08 13.62 0.58
N LEU A 64 5.04 13.30 1.87
CA LEU A 64 4.33 12.13 2.41
C LEU A 64 2.85 12.18 2.03
N GLY A 65 2.16 13.31 2.27
CA GLY A 65 0.75 13.47 1.90
C GLY A 65 0.47 13.28 0.42
N ILE A 66 1.36 13.77 -0.47
CA ILE A 66 1.27 13.56 -1.92
C ILE A 66 1.43 12.08 -2.27
N GLY A 67 2.45 11.42 -1.70
CA GLY A 67 2.69 9.99 -1.91
C GLY A 67 1.51 9.13 -1.47
N VAL A 68 0.98 9.37 -0.27
CA VAL A 68 -0.18 8.66 0.27
C VAL A 68 -1.41 8.85 -0.61
N HIS A 69 -1.65 10.05 -1.14
CA HIS A 69 -2.77 10.29 -2.05
C HIS A 69 -2.64 9.48 -3.35
N LYS A 70 -1.43 9.35 -3.90
CA LYS A 70 -1.17 8.49 -5.07
C LYS A 70 -1.42 7.01 -4.75
N VAL A 71 -0.97 6.53 -3.59
CA VAL A 71 -1.22 5.16 -3.13
C VAL A 71 -2.72 4.87 -3.08
N ILE A 72 -3.55 5.78 -2.55
CA ILE A 72 -5.01 5.62 -2.53
C ILE A 72 -5.55 5.43 -3.97
N GLY A 73 -5.18 6.33 -4.88
CA GLY A 73 -5.66 6.27 -6.26
C GLY A 73 -5.23 4.98 -6.99
N LEU A 74 -3.99 4.53 -6.77
CA LEU A 74 -3.52 3.27 -7.34
C LEU A 74 -4.25 2.07 -6.77
N ALA A 75 -4.35 1.99 -5.43
CA ALA A 75 -5.01 0.90 -4.74
C ALA A 75 -6.50 0.77 -5.11
N ASP A 76 -7.19 1.89 -5.32
CA ASP A 76 -8.58 1.90 -5.79
C ASP A 76 -8.71 1.38 -7.23
N ARG A 77 -7.77 1.73 -8.12
CA ARG A 77 -7.78 1.24 -9.51
C ARG A 77 -7.45 -0.24 -9.62
N THR A 78 -6.63 -0.76 -8.71
CA THR A 78 -6.11 -2.13 -8.77
C THR A 78 -6.84 -3.10 -7.84
N GLY A 79 -7.80 -2.63 -7.04
CA GLY A 79 -8.57 -3.46 -6.12
C GLY A 79 -7.83 -3.87 -4.84
N LEU A 80 -6.74 -3.16 -4.50
CA LEU A 80 -5.98 -3.36 -3.25
C LEU A 80 -6.70 -2.66 -2.09
N SER A 81 -7.92 -3.09 -1.76
CA SER A 81 -8.82 -2.40 -0.82
C SER A 81 -8.20 -2.17 0.56
N ASP A 82 -7.44 -3.14 1.09
CA ASP A 82 -6.78 -2.98 2.38
C ASP A 82 -5.67 -1.91 2.34
N VAL A 83 -4.88 -1.87 1.25
CA VAL A 83 -3.90 -0.80 1.02
C VAL A 83 -4.60 0.55 0.95
N ALA A 84 -5.71 0.64 0.22
CA ALA A 84 -6.48 1.87 0.10
C ALA A 84 -7.01 2.35 1.46
N ASN A 85 -7.52 1.43 2.29
CA ASN A 85 -8.03 1.74 3.62
C ASN A 85 -6.94 2.28 4.54
N VAL A 86 -5.80 1.59 4.64
CA VAL A 86 -4.68 2.05 5.48
C VAL A 86 -4.11 3.37 4.97
N ALA A 87 -4.03 3.57 3.65
CA ALA A 87 -3.58 4.83 3.08
C ALA A 87 -4.55 5.99 3.39
N ARG A 88 -5.86 5.75 3.39
CA ARG A 88 -6.86 6.76 3.80
C ARG A 88 -6.77 7.09 5.28
N GLU A 89 -6.53 6.10 6.15
CA GLU A 89 -6.26 6.34 7.58
C GLU A 89 -5.06 7.28 7.75
N LEU A 90 -3.94 6.98 7.08
CA LEU A 90 -2.74 7.81 7.11
C LEU A 90 -3.00 9.22 6.58
N HIS A 91 -3.75 9.33 5.48
CA HIS A 91 -4.13 10.62 4.90
C HIS A 91 -5.00 11.45 5.86
N GLY A 92 -5.89 10.80 6.62
CA GLY A 92 -6.69 11.44 7.67
C GLY A 92 -5.82 11.96 8.81
N LEU A 93 -4.88 11.15 9.29
CA LEU A 93 -3.93 11.55 10.34
C LEU A 93 -3.11 12.78 9.91
N LEU A 94 -2.61 12.79 8.68
CA LEU A 94 -1.85 13.91 8.13
C LEU A 94 -2.66 15.22 8.03
N LYS A 95 -3.99 15.15 8.01
CA LYS A 95 -4.88 16.34 7.97
C LYS A 95 -5.23 16.88 9.35
N ILE A 96 -5.37 16.01 10.35
CA ILE A 96 -5.89 16.39 11.67
C ILE A 96 -4.79 17.02 12.54
N GLY A 97 -3.52 16.63 12.37
CA GLY A 97 -2.40 17.20 13.13
C GLY A 97 -1.29 16.19 13.44
N VAL A 98 -0.17 16.68 13.99
CA VAL A 98 1.10 15.94 14.12
C VAL A 98 1.10 15.01 15.33
N ASP A 99 0.35 13.92 15.29
CA ASP A 99 0.68 12.74 16.09
C ASP A 99 1.75 11.94 15.34
N ALA A 100 3.01 12.28 15.57
CA ALA A 100 4.14 11.62 14.93
C ALA A 100 4.17 10.11 15.22
N THR A 101 3.68 9.67 16.39
CA THR A 101 3.63 8.25 16.74
C THR A 101 2.56 7.52 15.94
N ALA A 102 1.36 8.08 15.82
CA ALA A 102 0.30 7.51 14.99
C ALA A 102 0.70 7.50 13.50
N ILE A 103 1.27 8.60 13.00
CA ILE A 103 1.74 8.67 11.61
C ILE A 103 2.85 7.64 11.34
N ALA A 104 3.81 7.47 12.26
CA ALA A 104 4.85 6.45 12.15
C ALA A 104 4.25 5.04 12.08
N ALA A 105 3.35 4.74 13.01
CA ALA A 105 2.73 3.42 13.13
C ALA A 105 1.93 3.06 11.87
N VAL A 106 1.11 4.00 11.37
CA VAL A 106 0.28 3.78 10.20
C VAL A 106 1.10 3.81 8.90
N THR A 107 2.18 4.60 8.82
CA THR A 107 3.12 4.54 7.68
C THR A 107 3.77 3.15 7.60
N ALA A 108 4.31 2.64 8.72
CA ALA A 108 4.89 1.30 8.74
C ALA A 108 3.86 0.20 8.43
N ARG A 109 2.61 0.39 8.87
CA ARG A 109 1.48 -0.49 8.54
C ARG A 109 1.20 -0.49 7.03
N LEU A 110 1.13 0.69 6.42
CA LEU A 110 0.86 0.84 4.99
C LEU A 110 1.88 0.10 4.13
N VAL A 111 3.17 0.20 4.48
CA VAL A 111 4.24 -0.48 3.75
C VAL A 111 4.07 -1.99 3.84
N ARG A 112 3.93 -2.54 5.06
CA ARG A 112 3.79 -3.99 5.24
C ARG A 112 2.57 -4.56 4.51
N VAL A 113 1.41 -3.90 4.62
CA VAL A 113 0.18 -4.32 3.93
C VAL A 113 0.36 -4.18 2.41
N GLY A 114 1.00 -3.12 1.95
CA GLY A 114 1.34 -2.89 0.54
C GLY A 114 2.20 -4.01 -0.03
N GLU A 115 3.37 -4.27 0.56
CA GLU A 115 4.30 -5.31 0.11
C GLU A 115 3.65 -6.69 0.02
N ALA A 116 2.91 -7.09 1.06
CA ALA A 116 2.26 -8.40 1.08
C ALA A 116 1.07 -8.48 0.11
N SER A 117 0.36 -7.38 -0.15
CA SER A 117 -0.67 -7.31 -1.20
C SER A 117 -0.06 -7.47 -2.59
N LEU A 118 1.09 -6.85 -2.85
CA LEU A 118 1.81 -6.95 -4.13
C LEU A 118 2.36 -8.35 -4.37
N ALA A 119 2.93 -8.99 -3.36
CA ALA A 119 3.37 -10.39 -3.45
C ALA A 119 2.20 -11.31 -3.85
N THR A 120 1.04 -11.09 -3.26
CA THR A 120 -0.18 -11.85 -3.56
C THR A 120 -0.69 -11.57 -4.98
N LEU A 121 -0.69 -10.31 -5.41
CA LEU A 121 -1.10 -9.91 -6.77
C LEU A 121 -0.21 -10.55 -7.85
N LEU A 122 1.12 -10.56 -7.64
CA LEU A 122 2.06 -11.25 -8.53
C LEU A 122 1.80 -12.76 -8.56
N GLU A 123 1.58 -13.39 -7.41
CA GLU A 123 1.28 -14.84 -7.35
C GLU A 123 0.02 -15.20 -8.15
N ILE A 124 -1.03 -14.39 -8.06
CA ILE A 124 -2.28 -14.58 -8.82
C ILE A 124 -2.01 -14.37 -10.32
N SER A 125 -1.24 -13.35 -10.68
CA SER A 125 -0.87 -13.04 -12.07
C SER A 125 -0.14 -14.21 -12.75
N TYR A 126 0.87 -14.79 -12.08
CA TYR A 126 1.64 -15.91 -12.62
C TYR A 126 0.88 -17.23 -12.68
N ARG A 127 -0.18 -17.42 -11.88
CA ARG A 127 -1.01 -18.64 -11.90
C ARG A 127 -2.02 -18.67 -13.05
N GLN A 128 -2.24 -17.54 -13.73
CA GLN A 128 -3.19 -17.41 -14.84
C GLN A 128 -2.54 -17.60 -16.23
N VAL A 129 -1.23 -17.90 -16.30
CA VAL A 129 -0.46 -18.23 -17.51
C VAL A 129 -0.23 -19.74 -17.58
#